data_AF-Q7U4W5-F1
#
_entry.id   AF-Q7U4W5-F1
#
_cell.length_a   1.000
_cell.length_b   1.000
_cell.length_c   1.000
_cell.angle_alpha   90.00
_cell.angle_beta   90.00
_cell.angle_gamma   90.00
#
_symmetry.space_group_name_H-M   'P 1'
#
loop_
_entity.id
_entity.type
_entity.pdbx_description
1 polymer ?
#
loop_
_entity_poly.entity_id
_entity_poly.type
_entity_poly.pdbx_seq_one_letter_code
_entity_poly.pdbx_strand_id
1 'polypeptide(L)'
;MNFRVRLRSRSDYEYAILWENVRVEYFTSVGDQQRADQCKKYSQELEWRLAMLPSADQLEKSSSDPLADSGWMPSEEIPNFTQ
;
A
#
# COMPACT_ATOMS: atom_id res chain seq x y z
N MET A 1 -10.10 -19.03 -11.29
CA MET A 1 -9.54 -18.76 -9.95
C MET A 1 -8.29 -17.89 -10.12
N ASN A 2 -8.39 -16.59 -9.88
CA ASN A 2 -7.19 -15.73 -9.81
C ASN A 2 -6.53 -15.94 -8.45
N PHE A 3 -5.50 -16.79 -8.40
CA PHE A 3 -4.61 -16.85 -7.25
C PHE A 3 -3.82 -15.54 -7.20
N ARG A 4 -4.36 -14.53 -6.51
CA ARG A 4 -3.58 -13.35 -6.14
C ARG A 4 -2.58 -13.82 -5.10
N VAL A 5 -1.34 -14.06 -5.53
CA VAL A 5 -0.23 -14.38 -4.63
C VAL A 5 -0.15 -13.27 -3.58
N ARG A 6 -0.37 -13.63 -2.32
CA ARG A 6 -0.36 -12.67 -1.23
C ARG A 6 1.11 -12.43 -0.85
N LEU A 7 1.65 -11.28 -1.22
CA LEU A 7 2.99 -10.84 -0.82
C LEU A 7 2.99 -10.58 0.68
N ARG A 8 3.90 -11.23 1.42
CA ARG A 8 3.95 -11.19 2.89
C ARG A 8 5.27 -10.66 3.44
N SER A 9 6.36 -10.89 2.72
CA SER A 9 7.70 -10.46 3.13
C SER A 9 8.17 -9.25 2.33
N ARG A 10 9.10 -8.48 2.90
CA ARG A 10 9.80 -7.40 2.19
C ARG A 10 10.40 -7.90 0.87
N SER A 11 11.06 -9.05 0.91
CA SER A 11 11.68 -9.68 -0.26
C SER A 11 10.65 -10.06 -1.32
N ASP A 12 9.44 -10.48 -0.93
CA ASP A 12 8.37 -10.78 -1.90
C ASP A 12 8.01 -9.53 -2.72
N TYR A 13 7.93 -8.37 -2.07
CA TYR A 13 7.68 -7.09 -2.74
C TYR A 13 8.84 -6.69 -3.63
N GLU A 14 10.09 -6.80 -3.16
CA GLU A 14 11.29 -6.49 -3.95
C GLU A 14 11.35 -7.35 -5.23
N TYR A 15 11.10 -8.66 -5.10
CA TYR A 15 11.03 -9.56 -6.25
C TYR A 15 9.86 -9.23 -7.18
N ALA A 16 8.69 -8.89 -6.64
CA ALA A 16 7.54 -8.51 -7.46
C ALA A 16 7.82 -7.24 -8.27
N ILE A 17 8.44 -6.23 -7.67
CA ILE A 17 8.84 -4.97 -8.35
C ILE A 17 9.82 -5.25 -9.48
N LEU A 18 10.86 -6.06 -9.21
CA LEU A 18 11.81 -6.47 -10.25
C LEU A 18 11.10 -7.16 -11.43
N TRP A 19 10.15 -8.03 -11.14
CA TRP A 19 9.36 -8.69 -12.18
C TRP A 19 8.49 -7.71 -12.98
N GLU A 20 7.86 -6.73 -12.33
CA GLU A 20 7.10 -5.71 -13.06
C GLU A 20 7.98 -4.91 -14.01
N ASN A 21 9.19 -4.56 -13.60
CA ASN A 21 10.13 -3.84 -14.47
C ASN A 21 10.49 -4.65 -15.73
N VAL A 22 10.77 -5.95 -15.58
CA VAL A 22 11.00 -6.85 -16.73
C VAL A 22 9.79 -6.88 -17.66
N ARG A 23 8.57 -6.91 -17.10
CA ARG A 23 7.34 -6.85 -17.90
C ARG A 23 7.15 -5.52 -18.62
N VAL A 24 7.50 -4.40 -17.99
CA VAL A 24 7.46 -3.08 -18.64
C VAL A 24 8.37 -3.08 -19.86
N GLU A 25 9.61 -3.54 -19.73
CA GLU A 25 10.56 -3.63 -20.84
C GLU A 25 10.03 -4.54 -21.95
N TYR A 26 9.54 -5.73 -21.59
CA TYR A 26 8.95 -6.67 -22.54
C TYR A 26 7.79 -6.03 -23.32
N PHE A 27 6.78 -5.49 -22.63
CA PHE A 27 5.61 -4.92 -23.29
C PHE A 27 5.95 -3.68 -24.12
N THR A 28 6.90 -2.87 -23.68
CA THR A 28 7.42 -1.74 -24.46
C THR A 28 8.09 -2.24 -25.74
N SER A 29 8.89 -3.30 -25.66
CA SER A 29 9.63 -3.84 -26.83
C SER A 29 8.71 -4.44 -27.90
N VAL A 30 7.56 -5.01 -27.50
CA VAL A 30 6.56 -5.57 -28.43
C VAL A 30 5.50 -4.54 -28.87
N GLY A 31 5.63 -3.28 -28.42
CA GLY A 31 4.73 -2.19 -28.79
C GLY A 31 3.38 -2.16 -28.05
N ASP A 32 3.20 -2.95 -26.99
CA ASP A 32 2.00 -2.96 -26.17
C ASP A 32 2.11 -1.92 -25.03
N GLN A 33 1.96 -0.65 -25.40
CA GLN A 33 2.12 0.46 -24.46
C GLN A 33 1.08 0.44 -23.33
N GLN A 34 -0.15 0.00 -23.62
CA GLN A 34 -1.22 -0.07 -22.62
C GLN A 34 -0.85 -1.04 -21.49
N ARG A 35 -0.31 -2.23 -21.81
CA ARG A 35 0.15 -3.18 -20.79
C ARG A 35 1.41 -2.71 -20.09
N ALA A 36 2.33 -2.06 -20.79
CA ALA A 36 3.51 -1.48 -20.17
C ALA A 36 3.11 -0.45 -19.10
N ASP A 37 2.14 0.42 -19.40
CA ASP A 37 1.66 1.43 -18.44
C ASP A 37 0.87 0.81 -17.27
N GLN A 38 0.16 -0.29 -17.49
CA GLN A 38 -0.45 -1.06 -16.39
C GLN A 38 0.61 -1.65 -15.45
N CYS A 39 1.68 -2.24 -16.00
CA CYS A 39 2.78 -2.78 -15.19
C CYS A 39 3.47 -1.67 -14.40
N LYS A 40 3.68 -0.48 -14.98
CA LYS A 40 4.24 0.69 -14.26
C LYS A 40 3.36 1.11 -13.08
N LYS A 41 2.04 1.23 -13.28
CA LYS A 41 1.10 1.57 -12.20
C LYS A 41 1.14 0.55 -11.07
N TYR A 42 1.20 -0.73 -11.43
CA TYR A 42 1.25 -1.79 -10.43
C TYR A 42 2.60 -1.84 -9.70
N SER A 43 3.72 -1.56 -10.38
CA SER A 43 5.03 -1.37 -9.74
C SER A 43 5.00 -0.26 -8.68
N GLN A 44 4.41 0.89 -9.00
CA GLN A 44 4.25 2.00 -8.04
C GLN A 44 3.41 1.60 -6.82
N GLU A 45 2.36 0.82 -7.03
CA GLU A 45 1.55 0.30 -5.94
C GLU A 45 2.36 -0.67 -5.04
N LEU A 46 3.20 -1.53 -5.63
CA LEU A 46 4.08 -2.43 -4.89
C LEU A 46 5.13 -1.67 -4.10
N GLU A 47 5.74 -0.63 -4.68
CA GLU A 47 6.69 0.26 -4.00
C GLU A 47 6.04 0.99 -2.83
N TRP A 48 4.82 1.51 -3.02
CA TRP A 48 4.06 2.15 -1.93
C TRP A 48 3.78 1.15 -0.80
N ARG A 49 3.34 -0.07 -1.13
CA ARG A 49 3.11 -1.12 -0.12
C ARG A 49 4.39 -1.49 0.61
N LEU A 50 5.51 -1.63 -0.11
CA LEU A 50 6.84 -1.90 0.47
C LEU A 50 7.28 -0.78 1.42
N ALA A 51 7.04 0.49 1.08
CA ALA A 51 7.34 1.61 1.94
C ALA A 51 6.45 1.67 3.19
N MET A 52 5.23 1.14 3.11
CA MET A 52 4.28 1.02 4.22
C MET A 52 4.48 -0.23 5.08
N LEU A 53 5.38 -1.15 4.69
CA LEU A 53 5.71 -2.31 5.53
C LEU A 53 6.39 -1.80 6.81
N PRO A 54 5.99 -2.29 7.99
CA PRO A 54 6.67 -1.96 9.24
C PRO A 54 8.16 -2.30 9.10
N SER A 55 9.02 -1.29 9.24
CA SER A 55 10.46 -1.52 9.34
C SER A 55 10.72 -2.32 10.62
N ALA A 56 11.65 -3.27 10.57
CA ALA A 56 12.04 -4.06 11.75
C ALA A 56 12.44 -3.17 12.94
N ASP A 57 12.91 -1.94 12.67
CA ASP A 57 13.24 -0.91 13.67
C ASP A 57 12.01 -0.34 14.42
N GLN A 58 10.77 -0.56 13.97
CA GLN A 58 9.56 -0.16 14.70
C GLN A 58 9.07 -1.20 15.71
N LEU A 59 9.44 -2.48 15.56
CA LEU A 59 8.96 -3.53 16.44
C LEU A 59 9.54 -3.42 17.86
N GLU A 60 10.73 -2.86 18.00
CA GLU A 60 11.39 -2.60 19.30
C GLU A 60 10.86 -1.33 20.02
N LYS A 61 9.97 -0.55 19.39
CA LYS A 61 9.50 0.74 19.92
C LYS A 61 8.03 0.80 20.33
N SER A 62 7.30 -0.31 20.23
CA SER A 62 5.91 -0.44 20.69
C SER A 62 5.83 -1.37 21.92
N SER A 63 6.53 -1.02 22.99
CA SER A 63 6.32 -1.61 24.32
C SER A 63 6.28 -0.50 25.37
N SER A 64 5.34 0.43 25.22
CA SER A 64 4.78 1.21 26.33
C SER A 64 3.60 2.02 25.82
N ASP A 65 2.41 1.44 25.91
CA ASP A 65 1.13 2.15 25.76
C ASP A 65 0.72 2.73 27.12
N PRO A 66 0.46 4.05 27.22
CA PRO A 66 -0.48 4.55 28.21
C PRO A 66 -1.58 5.45 27.61
N LEU A 67 -1.85 5.40 26.30
CA LEU A 67 -2.86 6.27 25.66
C LEU A 67 -3.84 5.50 24.77
N ALA A 68 -4.24 4.31 25.21
CA ALA A 68 -5.55 3.75 24.89
C ALA A 68 -6.69 4.56 25.53
N ASP A 69 -6.90 5.81 25.11
CA ASP A 69 -8.21 6.46 25.17
C ASP A 69 -8.21 7.75 24.34
N SER A 70 -8.94 7.72 23.22
CA SER A 70 -9.58 8.90 22.63
C SER A 70 -10.60 8.37 21.62
N GLY A 71 -11.74 7.93 22.14
CA GLY A 71 -12.92 7.64 21.33
C GLY A 71 -13.24 8.82 20.43
N TRP A 72 -13.24 8.59 19.11
CA TRP A 72 -13.82 9.53 18.16
C TRP A 72 -15.33 9.59 18.41
N MET A 73 -15.77 10.55 19.21
CA MET A 73 -17.18 10.92 19.31
C MET A 73 -17.46 12.00 18.27
N PRO A 74 -18.35 11.77 17.28
CA PRO A 74 -18.84 12.83 16.42
C PRO A 74 -19.57 13.87 17.28
N SER A 75 -19.21 15.15 17.18
CA SER A 75 -19.98 16.23 17.83
C SER A 75 -21.39 16.26 17.26
N GLU A 76 -22.40 16.11 18.11
CA GLU A 76 -23.79 16.36 17.75
C GLU A 76 -23.95 17.85 17.39
N GLU A 77 -24.39 18.10 16.16
CA GLU A 77 -24.76 19.42 15.67
C GLU A 77 -25.99 19.91 16.45
N ILE A 78 -25.87 21.03 17.17
CA ILE A 78 -26.99 21.68 17.86
C ILE A 78 -27.84 22.39 16.80
N PRO A 79 -29.09 22.00 16.54
CA PRO A 79 -29.96 22.80 15.68
C PRO A 79 -30.47 24.00 16.48
N ASN A 80 -29.88 25.18 16.24
CA ASN A 80 -30.47 26.44 16.67
C ASN A 80 -31.75 26.67 15.87
N PHE A 81 -32.88 26.22 16.41
CA PHE A 81 -34.19 26.74 16.06
C PHE A 81 -34.55 27.82 17.07
N THR A 82 -34.45 29.07 16.68
CA THR A 82 -35.09 30.18 17.39
C THR A 82 -35.95 30.97 16.43
N GLN A 83 -37.16 31.18 16.96
CA GLN A 83 -38.39 31.76 16.43
C GLN A 83 -38.27 33.20 15.96
#